data_AF-A0A2V9WIS0-F1
#
_entry.id   AF-A0A2V9WIS0-F1
#
_cell.length_a   1.000
_cell.length_b   1.000
_cell.length_c   1.000
_cell.angle_alpha   90.00
_cell.angle_beta   90.00
_cell.angle_gamma   90.00
#
_symmetry.space_group_name_H-M   'P 1'
#
loop_
_entity.id
_entity.type
_entity.pdbx_description
1 polymer ?
#
loop_
_entity_poly.entity_id
_entity_poly.type
_entity_poly.pdbx_seq_one_letter_code
_entity_poly.pdbx_strand_id
1 'polypeptide(L)' 'FAVETLIRWYRAGQDVQRRLPVLSTYLGHAHVSDTYWYLTHCPELMEWAVKRLESQWEVQP' A
#
# COMPACT_ATOMS: atom_id res chain seq x y z
N PHE A 1 8.91 -10.53 0.36
CA PHE A 1 7.89 -10.56 1.42
C PHE A 1 7.07 -9.28 1.49
N ALA A 2 7.60 -8.13 1.95
CA ALA A 2 6.82 -6.90 2.12
C ALA A 2 6.08 -6.43 0.84
N VAL A 3 6.79 -6.36 -0.28
CA VAL A 3 6.23 -5.99 -1.60
C VAL A 3 5.14 -6.98 -2.05
N GLU A 4 5.37 -8.29 -1.91
CA GLU A 4 4.37 -9.30 -2.28
C GLU A 4 3.10 -9.21 -1.41
N THR A 5 3.26 -8.96 -0.11
CA THR A 5 2.14 -8.72 0.81
C THR A 5 1.32 -7.51 0.39
N LEU A 6 1.99 -6.40 0.02
CA LEU A 6 1.33 -5.20 -0.48
C LEU A 6 0.58 -5.49 -1.79
N ILE A 7 1.22 -6.15 -2.77
CA ILE A 7 0.58 -6.52 -4.04
C ILE A 7 -0.67 -7.39 -3.79
N ARG A 8 -0.59 -8.36 -2.88
CA ARG A 8 -1.75 -9.20 -2.51
C ARG A 8 -2.88 -8.38 -1.91
N TRP A 9 -2.58 -7.42 -1.03
CA TRP A 9 -3.61 -6.55 -0.43
C TRP A 9 -4.26 -5.63 -1.45
N TYR A 10 -3.48 -5.06 -2.38
CA TYR A 10 -4.02 -4.27 -3.49
C TYR A 10 -4.92 -5.11 -4.39
N ARG A 11 -4.49 -6.31 -4.79
CA ARG A 11 -5.31 -7.21 -5.62
C ARG A 11 -6.58 -7.69 -4.92
N ALA A 12 -6.54 -7.85 -3.60
CA ALA A 12 -7.70 -8.24 -2.80
C ALA A 12 -8.63 -7.06 -2.46
N GLY A 13 -8.35 -5.85 -2.94
CA GLY A 13 -9.14 -4.64 -2.65
C GLY A 13 -9.11 -4.24 -1.17
N GLN A 14 -8.12 -4.70 -0.41
CA GLN A 14 -8.04 -4.42 1.02
C GLN A 14 -7.59 -2.99 1.28
N ASP A 15 -7.94 -2.46 2.45
CA ASP A 15 -7.46 -1.17 2.90
C ASP A 15 -5.99 -1.24 3.32
N VAL A 16 -5.09 -1.06 2.35
CA VAL A 16 -3.63 -1.05 2.52
C VAL A 16 -3.20 0.02 3.53
N GLN A 17 -3.83 1.20 3.54
CA GLN A 17 -3.50 2.28 4.47
C GLN A 17 -3.72 1.87 5.92
N ARG A 18 -4.83 1.17 6.18
CA ARG A 18 -5.15 0.68 7.52
C ARG A 18 -4.31 -0.52 7.96
N ARG A 19 -3.75 -1.27 7.01
CA ARG A 19 -2.91 -2.46 7.27
C ARG A 19 -1.42 -2.15 7.30
N LEU A 20 -0.99 -1.04 6.73
CA LEU A 20 0.41 -0.60 6.69
C LEU A 20 1.06 -0.50 8.07
N PRO A 21 0.41 0.04 9.13
CA PRO A 21 1.00 0.07 10.47
C PRO A 21 1.31 -1.33 11.02
N VAL A 22 0.45 -2.31 10.75
CA VAL A 22 0.67 -3.71 11.17
C VAL A 22 1.86 -4.32 10.46
N LEU A 23 1.99 -4.07 9.14
CA LEU A 23 3.14 -4.52 8.37
C LEU A 23 4.43 -3.84 8.83
N SER A 24 4.38 -2.54 9.14
CA SER A 24 5.49 -1.78 9.68
C SER A 24 6.01 -2.39 10.99
N THR A 25 5.11 -2.70 11.93
CA THR A 25 5.47 -3.36 13.18
C THR A 25 6.04 -4.75 12.94
N TYR A 26 5.44 -5.54 12.03
CA TYR A 26 5.93 -6.88 11.68
C TYR A 26 7.35 -6.86 11.10
N LEU A 27 7.67 -5.84 10.30
CA LEU A 27 9.01 -5.66 9.71
C LEU A 27 10.01 -5.04 10.71
N GLY A 28 9.57 -4.62 11.89
CA GLY A 28 10.41 -3.94 12.87
C GLY A 28 10.75 -2.49 12.51
N HIS A 29 9.98 -1.86 11.61
CA HIS A 29 10.18 -0.48 11.24
C HIS A 29 9.74 0.47 12.37
N ALA A 30 10.59 1.46 12.67
CA ALA A 30 10.30 2.50 13.64
C ALA A 30 9.22 3.46 13.13
N HIS A 31 9.14 3.67 11.81
CA HIS A 31 8.15 4.54 11.19
C HIS A 31 7.40 3.83 10.07
N VAL A 32 6.08 4.07 10.01
CA VAL A 32 5.24 3.56 8.91
C VAL A 32 5.71 4.09 7.55
N SER A 33 6.32 5.29 7.54
CA SER A 33 6.93 5.91 6.35
C SER A 33 7.99 5.03 5.69
N ASP A 34 8.74 4.24 6.46
CA ASP A 34 9.74 3.29 5.92
C ASP A 34 9.04 2.17 5.13
N THR A 35 7.79 1.87 5.48
CA THR A 35 6.96 0.89 4.77
C THR A 35 6.29 1.52 3.54
N TYR A 36 6.00 2.82 3.54
CA TYR A 36 5.54 3.55 2.35
C TYR A 36 6.61 3.60 1.25
N TRP A 37 7.89 3.49 1.59
CA TRP A 37 8.98 3.42 0.63
C TRP A 37 8.78 2.30 -0.42
N TYR A 38 8.20 1.17 -0.02
CA TYR A 38 7.87 0.08 -0.95
C TYR A 38 6.81 0.45 -1.99
N LEU A 39 5.90 1.38 -1.68
CA LEU A 39 4.89 1.86 -2.62
C LEU A 39 5.49 2.81 -3.67
N THR A 40 6.50 3.58 -3.29
CA THR A 40 7.09 4.62 -4.16
C THR A 40 8.28 4.11 -4.97
N HIS A 41 8.96 3.04 -4.53
CA HIS A 41 10.13 2.47 -5.23
C HIS A 41 9.82 1.28 -6.14
N CYS A 42 8.61 0.74 -6.13
CA CYS A 42 8.18 -0.31 -7.04
C CYS A 42 7.20 0.24 -8.08
N PRO A 43 7.60 0.39 -9.36
CA PRO A 43 6.71 0.92 -10.40
C PRO A 43 5.41 0.11 -10.55
N GLU A 44 5.47 -1.21 -10.37
CA GLU A 44 4.27 -2.06 -10.36
C GLU A 44 3.31 -1.73 -9.20
N LEU A 45 3.82 -1.41 -8.01
CA LEU A 45 2.99 -1.01 -6.87
C LEU A 45 2.44 0.40 -7.03
N MET A 46 3.18 1.28 -7.69
CA MET A 46 2.74 2.64 -8.00
C MET A 46 1.50 2.63 -8.90
N GLU A 47 1.45 1.76 -9.92
CA GLU A 47 0.25 1.60 -10.76
C GLU A 47 -0.98 1.17 -9.95
N TRP A 48 -0.83 0.24 -8.99
CA TRP A 48 -1.93 -0.18 -8.12
C TRP A 48 -2.35 0.92 -7.13
N ALA A 49 -1.40 1.72 -6.63
CA ALA A 49 -1.69 2.85 -5.77
C ALA A 49 -2.46 3.96 -6.52
N VAL A 50 -2.07 4.26 -7.77
CA VAL A 50 -2.77 5.22 -8.64
C VAL A 50 -4.18 4.74 -8.98
N LYS A 51 -4.36 3.49 -9.40
CA LYS A 51 -5.70 2.92 -9.67
C LYS A 51 -6.64 3.04 -8.47
N ARG A 52 -6.12 2.79 -7.26
CA ARG A 52 -6.90 2.98 -6.03
C ARG A 52 -7.27 4.44 -5.80
N LEU A 53 -6.34 5.37 -6.05
CA LEU A 53 -6.60 6.80 -5.90
C LEU A 53 -7.70 7.26 -6.87
N GLU A 54 -7.63 6.83 -8.13
CA GLU A 54 -8.66 7.11 -9.14
C GLU A 54 -10.03 6.56 -8.71
N SER A 55 -10.10 5.31 -8.25
CA SER A 55 -11.36 4.74 -7.72
C SER A 55 -11.88 5.43 -6.46
N GLN A 56 -11.02 6.08 -5.65
CA GLN A 56 -11.46 6.88 -4.51
C GLN A 56 -11.99 8.25 -4.95
N TRP A 57 -11.47 8.79 -6.04
CA TRP A 57 -11.83 10.11 -6.58
C TRP A 57 -13.10 10.05 -7.44
N GLU A 58 -13.36 8.93 -8.12
CA GLU A 58 -14.65 8.67 -8.80
C GLU A 58 -15.83 8.48 -7.81
N VAL A 59 -15.54 8.24 -6.53
CA VAL A 59 -16.55 8.05 -5.46
C VAL A 59 -16.79 9.34 -4.66
N GLN A 60 -16.12 10.45 -4.98
CA GLN A 60 -16.43 11.77 -4.41
C GLN A 60 -17.19 12.66 -5.42
N PRO A 61 -18.52 12.81 -5.27
CA PRO A 61 -19.27 13.92 -5.85
C PRO A 61 -19.02 15.25 -5.13
#